data_AF-A0A8J5K6Y7-F1
#
_entry.id   AF-A0A8J5K6Y7-F1
#
_cell.length_a   1.000
_cell.length_b   1.000
_cell.length_c   1.000
_cell.angle_alpha   90.00
_cell.angle_beta   90.00
_cell.angle_gamma   90.00
#
_symmetry.space_group_name_H-M   'P 1'
#
loop_
_entity.id
_entity.type
_entity.pdbx_description
1 polymer ?
#
loop_
_entity_poly.entity_id
_entity_poly.type
_entity_poly.pdbx_seq_one_letter_code
_entity_poly.pdbx_strand_id
1 'polypeptide(L)'
;MVKTRSRADREADNQLLLQLEEKEVISSITTLLPSLCGPGEQFPIEKLHAKLFEIYGHVWHRSRVRRYLTSEECPKREAKGRPWFGLLMLLKKYPEHFSIHTEFKGRVVSELVSLVH
;
A
#
# COMPACT_ATOMS: atom_id res chain seq x y z
N MET A 1 -38.60 6.82 -14.93
CA MET A 1 -38.39 6.05 -13.68
C MET A 1 -36.97 6.27 -13.20
N VAL A 2 -36.75 7.14 -12.20
CA VAL A 2 -35.43 7.29 -11.58
C VAL A 2 -35.22 6.07 -10.68
N LYS A 3 -34.33 5.17 -11.08
CA LYS A 3 -33.94 4.01 -10.30
C LYS A 3 -33.20 4.52 -9.06
N THR A 4 -33.90 4.65 -7.94
CA THR A 4 -33.32 4.98 -6.64
C THR A 4 -32.36 3.84 -6.28
N ARG A 5 -31.06 4.03 -6.57
CA ARG A 5 -30.00 3.07 -6.18
C ARG A 5 -30.11 2.86 -4.67
N SER A 6 -30.36 1.61 -4.27
CA SER A 6 -30.46 1.23 -2.86
C SER A 6 -29.12 1.45 -2.16
N ARG A 7 -29.12 1.67 -0.84
CA ARG A 7 -27.90 1.88 -0.03
C ARG A 7 -26.88 0.75 -0.21
N ALA A 8 -27.36 -0.49 -0.38
CA ALA A 8 -26.51 -1.66 -0.64
C ALA A 8 -25.79 -1.61 -2.01
N ASP A 9 -26.42 -1.06 -3.04
CA ASP A 9 -25.82 -0.89 -4.38
C ASP A 9 -24.65 0.11 -4.35
N ARG A 10 -24.80 1.18 -3.53
CA ARG A 10 -23.72 2.17 -3.30
C ARG A 10 -22.56 1.60 -2.49
N GLU A 11 -22.82 0.69 -1.55
CA GLU A 11 -21.78 0.07 -0.73
C GLU A 11 -20.96 -0.95 -1.53
N ALA A 12 -21.62 -1.73 -2.41
CA ALA A 12 -20.94 -2.63 -3.33
C ALA A 12 -20.06 -1.88 -4.36
N ASP A 13 -20.57 -0.79 -4.94
CA ASP A 13 -19.79 0.08 -5.83
C ASP A 13 -18.56 0.68 -5.11
N ASN A 14 -18.74 1.09 -3.85
CA ASN A 14 -17.64 1.57 -3.03
C ASN A 14 -16.57 0.50 -2.77
N GLN A 15 -16.95 -0.75 -2.52
CA GLN A 15 -16.00 -1.84 -2.34
C GLN A 15 -15.25 -2.21 -3.63
N LEU A 16 -15.94 -2.20 -4.77
CA LEU A 16 -15.31 -2.43 -6.07
C LEU A 16 -14.28 -1.36 -6.41
N LEU A 17 -14.63 -0.09 -6.22
CA LEU A 17 -13.71 1.03 -6.40
C LEU A 17 -12.48 0.89 -5.50
N LEU A 18 -12.67 0.48 -4.24
CA LEU A 18 -11.57 0.19 -3.32
C LEU A 18 -10.61 -0.87 -3.84
N GLN A 19 -11.13 -1.96 -4.40
CA GLN A 19 -10.30 -3.01 -4.95
C GLN A 19 -9.56 -2.58 -6.22
N LEU A 20 -10.20 -1.79 -7.07
CA LEU A 20 -9.57 -1.19 -8.24
C LEU A 20 -8.41 -0.28 -7.83
N GLU A 21 -8.67 0.61 -6.88
CA GLU A 21 -7.66 1.50 -6.32
C GLU A 21 -6.50 0.73 -5.64
N GLU A 22 -6.78 -0.33 -4.89
CA GLU A 22 -5.74 -1.23 -4.36
C GLU A 22 -4.90 -1.84 -5.48
N LYS A 23 -5.53 -2.35 -6.54
CA LYS A 23 -4.82 -2.93 -7.69
C LYS A 23 -3.94 -1.90 -8.40
N GLU A 24 -4.39 -0.66 -8.53
CA GLU A 24 -3.59 0.43 -9.10
C GLU A 24 -2.34 0.72 -8.25
N VAL A 25 -2.47 0.69 -6.92
CA VAL A 25 -1.32 0.82 -6.00
C VAL A 25 -0.33 -0.32 -6.22
N ILE A 26 -0.83 -1.55 -6.26
CA ILE A 26 0.00 -2.73 -6.48
C ILE A 26 0.72 -2.65 -7.83
N SER A 27 -0.01 -2.30 -8.89
CA SER A 27 0.53 -2.10 -10.25
C SER A 27 1.61 -1.01 -10.28
N SER A 28 1.36 0.10 -9.58
CA SER A 28 2.31 1.21 -9.44
C SER A 28 3.59 0.74 -8.75
N ILE A 29 3.48 -0.06 -7.68
CA ILE A 29 4.65 -0.60 -6.97
C ILE A 29 5.40 -1.59 -7.86
N THR A 30 4.71 -2.51 -8.54
CA THR A 30 5.35 -3.45 -9.48
C THR A 30 6.09 -2.76 -10.61
N THR A 31 5.65 -1.57 -11.01
CA THR A 31 6.31 -0.75 -12.04
C THR A 31 7.47 0.06 -11.46
N LEU A 32 7.30 0.59 -10.24
CA LEU A 32 8.26 1.47 -9.60
C LEU A 32 9.43 0.71 -8.96
N LEU A 33 9.15 -0.43 -8.32
CA LEU A 33 10.14 -1.20 -7.55
C LEU A 33 11.32 -1.68 -8.41
N PRO A 34 11.14 -2.19 -9.65
CA PRO A 34 12.25 -2.51 -10.56
C PRO A 34 13.06 -1.27 -11.00
N SER A 35 12.43 -0.08 -10.96
CA SER A 35 13.12 1.18 -11.27
C SER A 35 13.92 1.71 -10.08
N LEU A 36 13.63 1.25 -8.86
CA LEU A 36 14.27 1.68 -7.61
C LEU A 36 15.27 0.67 -7.07
N CYS A 37 15.08 -0.62 -7.36
CA CYS A 37 15.92 -1.74 -6.92
C CYS A 37 16.38 -2.57 -8.11
N GLY A 38 17.64 -3.01 -8.05
CA GLY A 38 18.16 -4.01 -9.00
C GLY A 38 17.54 -5.40 -8.80
N PRO A 39 17.73 -6.31 -9.77
CA PRO A 39 17.24 -7.69 -9.66
C PRO A 39 17.83 -8.38 -8.42
N GLY A 40 16.94 -8.87 -7.53
CA GLY A 40 17.31 -9.50 -6.26
C GLY A 40 17.57 -8.53 -5.10
N GLU A 41 17.45 -7.21 -5.33
CA GLU A 41 17.61 -6.21 -4.28
C GLU A 41 16.28 -5.94 -3.56
N GLN A 42 16.37 -5.72 -2.26
CA GLN A 42 15.22 -5.45 -1.39
C GLN A 42 15.17 -3.95 -1.10
N PHE A 43 13.99 -3.34 -1.23
CA PHE A 43 13.83 -1.91 -1.00
C PHE A 43 13.14 -1.65 0.33
N PRO A 44 13.61 -0.69 1.16
CA PRO A 44 12.95 -0.38 2.42
C PRO A 44 11.56 0.22 2.17
N ILE A 45 10.55 -0.35 2.82
CA ILE A 45 9.13 0.03 2.67
C ILE A 45 8.91 1.49 3.03
N GLU A 46 9.66 2.03 4.00
CA GLU A 46 9.66 3.45 4.34
C GLU A 46 10.04 4.34 3.14
N LYS A 47 11.09 3.99 2.40
CA LYS A 47 11.49 4.76 1.22
C LYS A 47 10.52 4.55 0.05
N LEU A 48 10.00 3.33 -0.10
CA LEU A 48 8.97 3.04 -1.10
C LEU A 48 7.75 3.92 -0.86
N HIS A 49 7.29 3.99 0.40
CA HIS A 49 6.19 4.82 0.84
C HIS A 49 6.42 6.29 0.50
N ALA A 50 7.60 6.84 0.82
CA ALA A 50 7.94 8.21 0.48
C ALA A 50 7.88 8.47 -1.03
N LYS A 51 8.39 7.53 -1.84
CA LYS A 51 8.34 7.63 -3.31
C LYS A 51 6.94 7.53 -3.87
N LEU A 52 6.12 6.61 -3.37
CA LEU A 52 4.72 6.51 -3.75
C LEU A 52 3.95 7.78 -3.37
N PHE A 53 4.21 8.33 -2.18
CA PHE A 53 3.60 9.58 -1.74
C PHE A 53 4.05 10.77 -2.59
N GLU A 54 5.31 10.83 -3.00
CA GLU A 54 5.84 11.87 -3.88
C GLU A 54 5.19 11.80 -5.28
N ILE A 55 5.15 10.62 -5.88
CA ILE A 55 4.66 10.43 -7.27
C ILE A 55 3.14 10.46 -7.33
N TYR A 56 2.47 9.77 -6.41
CA TYR A 56 1.04 9.53 -6.46
C TYR A 56 0.25 10.24 -5.36
N GLY A 57 0.89 10.91 -4.40
CA GLY A 57 0.17 11.55 -3.28
C GLY A 57 -0.79 12.67 -3.71
N HIS A 58 -0.61 13.22 -4.93
CA HIS A 58 -1.54 14.17 -5.55
C HIS A 58 -2.59 13.50 -6.46
N VAL A 59 -2.32 12.29 -6.93
CA VAL A 59 -3.19 11.50 -7.85
C VAL A 59 -4.15 10.62 -7.06
N TRP A 60 -3.67 9.98 -6.00
CA TRP A 60 -4.45 9.03 -5.21
C TRP A 60 -5.47 9.74 -4.33
N HIS A 61 -6.71 9.29 -4.41
CA HIS A 61 -7.81 9.92 -3.68
C HIS A 61 -7.63 9.80 -2.17
N ARG A 62 -7.77 10.94 -1.49
CA ARG A 62 -7.55 11.11 -0.04
C ARG A 62 -8.37 10.20 0.87
N SER A 63 -9.44 9.60 0.37
CA SER A 63 -10.42 8.92 1.23
C SER A 63 -10.18 7.43 1.37
N ARG A 64 -9.39 6.78 0.49
CA ARG A 64 -9.37 5.30 0.42
C ARG A 64 -8.00 4.69 0.20
N VAL A 65 -7.24 5.17 -0.78
CA VAL A 65 -5.85 4.71 -0.97
C VAL A 65 -4.91 5.33 0.05
N ARG A 66 -5.21 6.59 0.42
CA ARG A 66 -4.41 7.34 1.37
C ARG A 66 -4.26 6.61 2.70
N ARG A 67 -5.22 5.79 3.13
CA ARG A 67 -5.10 4.96 4.34
C ARG A 67 -3.96 3.94 4.31
N TYR A 68 -3.47 3.57 3.12
CA TYR A 68 -2.28 2.74 2.98
C TYR A 68 -1.02 3.60 3.03
N LEU A 69 -1.12 4.85 2.57
CA LEU A 69 -0.06 5.85 2.69
C LEU A 69 -0.08 6.62 4.02
N THR A 70 -1.05 6.42 4.88
CA THR A 70 -1.16 7.13 6.15
C THR A 70 -1.59 6.15 7.23
N SER A 71 -0.90 6.15 8.36
CA SER A 71 -1.28 5.33 9.52
C SER A 71 -2.56 5.82 10.22
N GLU A 72 -3.40 6.59 9.54
CA GLU A 72 -4.58 7.26 10.11
C GLU A 72 -5.66 6.25 10.53
N GLU A 73 -5.81 5.13 9.82
CA GLU A 73 -6.83 4.11 10.11
C GLU A 73 -6.28 2.87 10.83
N CYS A 74 -4.95 2.75 11.00
CA CYS A 74 -4.38 1.64 11.76
C CYS A 74 -4.44 1.91 13.28
N PRO A 75 -4.71 0.89 14.10
CA PRO A 75 -4.63 1.02 15.55
C PRO A 75 -3.26 1.57 15.93
N LYS A 76 -3.20 2.74 16.59
CA LYS A 76 -1.94 3.40 16.99
C LYS A 76 -0.98 2.48 17.74
N ARG A 77 -1.53 1.46 18.43
CA ARG A 77 -0.80 0.44 19.17
C ARG A 77 0.02 -0.50 18.26
N GLU A 78 -0.48 -0.82 17.08
CA GLU A 78 0.15 -1.74 16.12
C GLU A 78 1.08 -1.00 15.16
N ALA A 79 0.65 0.18 14.70
CA ALA A 79 1.47 0.98 13.79
C ALA A 79 2.77 1.48 14.44
N LYS A 80 2.84 1.56 15.78
CA LYS A 80 4.00 2.10 16.53
C LYS A 80 4.52 3.43 15.96
N GLY A 81 3.62 4.24 15.39
CA GLY A 81 3.96 5.51 14.74
C GLY A 81 4.53 5.43 13.31
N ARG A 82 4.57 4.24 12.68
CA ARG A 82 5.05 4.06 11.29
C ARG A 82 3.98 4.45 10.28
N PRO A 83 4.15 5.56 9.53
CA PRO A 83 3.14 6.00 8.55
C PRO A 83 2.95 5.01 7.39
N TRP A 84 3.97 4.20 7.08
CA TRP A 84 3.94 3.16 6.04
C TRP A 84 3.34 1.82 6.49
N PHE A 85 2.85 1.71 7.73
CA PHE A 85 2.31 0.45 8.23
C PHE A 85 1.09 -0.03 7.43
N GLY A 86 0.24 0.89 6.95
CA GLY A 86 -0.86 0.55 6.05
C GLY A 86 -0.36 -0.07 4.73
N LEU A 87 0.69 0.50 4.14
CA LEU A 87 1.34 0.00 2.93
C LEU A 87 1.91 -1.41 3.16
N LEU A 88 2.60 -1.62 4.29
CA LEU A 88 3.09 -2.94 4.67
C LEU A 88 1.97 -3.99 4.71
N MET A 89 0.84 -3.64 5.35
CA MET A 89 -0.31 -4.56 5.43
C MET A 89 -0.91 -4.85 4.05
N LEU A 90 -0.94 -3.86 3.16
CA LEU A 90 -1.35 -4.05 1.77
C LEU A 90 -0.40 -5.01 1.04
N LEU A 91 0.92 -4.82 1.15
CA LEU A 91 1.90 -5.72 0.55
C LEU A 91 1.76 -7.15 1.08
N LYS A 92 1.49 -7.33 2.39
CA LYS A 92 1.23 -8.66 3.00
C LYS A 92 -0.01 -9.35 2.45
N LYS A 93 -1.00 -8.59 1.95
CA LYS A 93 -2.22 -9.10 1.34
C LYS A 93 -1.96 -9.68 -0.06
N TYR A 94 -0.86 -9.28 -0.70
CA TYR A 94 -0.47 -9.72 -2.05
C TYR A 94 0.90 -10.43 -2.04
N PRO A 95 1.03 -11.57 -1.33
CA PRO A 95 2.28 -12.32 -1.27
C PRO A 95 2.68 -12.92 -2.64
N GLU A 96 1.73 -13.03 -3.56
CA GLU A 96 1.96 -13.49 -4.94
C GLU A 96 2.79 -12.49 -5.76
N HIS A 97 2.77 -11.20 -5.38
CA HIS A 97 3.50 -10.15 -6.06
C HIS A 97 4.70 -9.65 -5.25
N PHE A 98 4.63 -9.68 -3.91
CA PHE A 98 5.63 -9.08 -3.05
C PHE A 98 6.13 -10.03 -1.97
N SER A 99 7.44 -10.02 -1.78
CA SER A 99 8.12 -10.66 -0.65
C SER A 99 8.54 -9.59 0.34
N ILE A 100 8.06 -9.72 1.58
CA ILE A 100 8.43 -8.82 2.66
C ILE A 100 9.48 -9.49 3.51
N HIS A 101 10.61 -8.81 3.66
CA HIS A 101 11.71 -9.23 4.52
C HIS A 101 11.80 -8.28 5.71
N THR A 102 11.93 -8.84 6.91
CA THR A 102 12.17 -8.05 8.10
C THR A 102 13.63 -8.22 8.49
N GLU A 103 14.39 -7.13 8.44
CA GLU A 103 15.78 -7.10 8.86
C GLU A 103 15.89 -6.50 10.26
N PHE A 104 16.68 -7.16 11.10
CA PHE A 104 17.01 -6.70 12.44
C PHE A 104 18.45 -6.22 12.44
N LYS A 105 18.65 -4.91 12.37
CA LYS A 105 19.98 -4.29 12.45
C LYS A 105 20.17 -3.70 13.84
N GLY A 106 20.63 -4.55 14.76
CA GLY A 106 20.77 -4.20 16.18
C GLY A 106 19.41 -3.98 16.84
N ARG A 107 19.12 -2.74 17.28
CA ARG A 107 17.84 -2.36 17.88
C ARG A 107 16.81 -1.84 16.86
N VAL A 108 17.20 -1.67 15.59
CA VAL A 108 16.33 -1.14 14.54
C VAL A 108 15.75 -2.29 13.74
N VAL A 109 14.43 -2.32 13.65
CA VAL A 109 13.68 -3.26 12.80
C VAL A 109 13.30 -2.55 11.52
N SER A 110 13.86 -2.98 10.39
CA SER A 110 13.57 -2.45 9.06
C SER A 110 12.76 -3.45 8.25
N GLU A 111 11.75 -2.96 7.56
CA GLU A 111 10.90 -3.78 6.69
C GLU A 111 11.25 -3.46 5.25
N LEU A 112 11.68 -4.49 4.53
CA LEU A 112 12.10 -4.42 3.15
C LEU A 112 11.11 -5.18 2.29
N VAL A 113 10.90 -4.73 1.06
CA VAL A 113 10.04 -5.36 0.08
C VAL A 113 10.83 -5.65 -1.19
N SER A 114 10.64 -6.84 -1.72
CA SER A 114 11.12 -7.26 -3.04
C SER A 114 9.94 -7.77 -3.87
N LEU A 115 10.10 -7.75 -5.18
CA LEU A 115 9.14 -8.37 -6.10
C LEU A 115 9.37 -9.87 -6.16
N VAL A 116 8.29 -10.63 -6.09
CA VAL A 116 8.27 -12.06 -6.41
C VAL A 116 8.02 -12.16 -7.91
N HIS A 117 9.00 -12.68 -8.64
CA HIS A 117 8.94 -12.90 -10.08
C HIS A 117 8.75 -14.39 -10.36
#